data_AF-A0A6A4BC27-F1
#
_entry.id   AF-A0A6A4BC27-F1
#
_cell.length_a   1.000
_cell.length_b   1.000
_cell.length_c   1.000
_cell.angle_alpha   90.00
_cell.angle_beta   90.00
_cell.angle_gamma   90.00
#
_symmetry.space_group_name_H-M   'P 1'
#
loop_
_entity.id
_entity.type
_entity.pdbx_description
1 polymer ?
#
loop_
_entity_poly.entity_id
_entity_poly.type
_entity_poly.pdbx_seq_one_letter_code
_entity_poly.pdbx_strand_id
1 'polypeptide(L)' 'MCYFHVAAKVYERTRHLPTETGHLVMRGLQDMHFARDEAHYLETKEKVLSKWGKKLELATFIKYFSKQ' A
#
# COMPACT_ATOMS: atom_id res chain seq x y z
N MET A 1 -3.91 -5.89 13.88
CA MET A 1 -4.87 -4.95 13.26
C MET A 1 -5.60 -5.68 12.15
N CYS A 2 -6.93 -5.55 12.04
CA CYS A 2 -7.70 -6.18 10.97
C CYS A 2 -7.45 -5.49 9.61
N TYR A 3 -7.51 -6.23 8.51
CA TYR A 3 -7.35 -5.71 7.14
C TYR A 3 -8.24 -4.49 6.87
N PHE A 4 -9.54 -4.56 7.19
CA PHE A 4 -10.47 -3.45 6.94
C PHE A 4 -10.09 -2.16 7.69
N HIS A 5 -9.53 -2.28 8.90
CA HIS A 5 -9.02 -1.12 9.63
C HIS A 5 -7.79 -0.49 8.95
N VAL A 6 -6.90 -1.31 8.41
CA VAL A 6 -5.72 -0.83 7.65
C VAL A 6 -6.17 -0.20 6.33
N ALA A 7 -7.07 -0.88 5.61
CA ALA A 7 -7.63 -0.43 4.34
C ALA A 7 -8.35 0.91 4.47
N ALA A 8 -9.16 1.10 5.51
CA ALA A 8 -9.83 2.37 5.79
C ALA A 8 -8.81 3.50 6.01
N LYS A 9 -7.80 3.30 6.89
CA LYS A 9 -6.76 4.30 7.15
C LYS A 9 -5.94 4.63 5.90
N VAL A 10 -5.63 3.61 5.09
CA VAL A 10 -4.90 3.80 3.83
C VAL A 10 -5.75 4.60 2.85
N TYR A 11 -7.03 4.25 2.69
CA TYR A 11 -7.97 5.00 1.84
C TYR A 11 -8.12 6.47 2.28
N GLU A 12 -8.29 6.73 3.58
CA GLU A 12 -8.38 8.11 4.09
C GLU A 12 -7.14 8.95 3.75
N ARG A 13 -5.97 8.32 3.72
CA ARG A 13 -4.69 8.97 3.39
C ARG A 13 -4.47 9.15 1.90
N THR A 14 -5.14 8.36 1.05
CA THR A 14 -4.96 8.39 -0.41
C THR A 14 -6.17 8.90 -1.19
N ARG A 15 -7.32 9.16 -0.54
CA ARG A 15 -8.55 9.63 -1.19
C ARG A 15 -8.42 10.96 -1.95
N HIS A 16 -7.39 11.75 -1.66
CA HIS A 16 -7.11 13.01 -2.33
C HIS A 16 -6.25 12.83 -3.59
N LEU A 17 -5.73 11.63 -3.84
CA LEU A 17 -4.91 11.31 -5.00
C LEU A 17 -5.82 10.99 -6.20
N PRO A 18 -5.28 11.08 -7.42
CA PRO A 18 -5.92 10.50 -8.61
C PRO A 18 -6.46 9.09 -8.34
N THR A 19 -7.67 8.82 -8.83
CA THR A 19 -8.36 7.53 -8.62
C THR A 19 -7.50 6.33 -9.00
N GLU A 20 -6.75 6.42 -10.11
CA GLU A 20 -5.84 5.35 -10.55
C GLU A 20 -4.74 5.06 -9.53
N THR A 21 -4.21 6.10 -8.88
CA THR A 21 -3.20 5.96 -7.82
C THR A 21 -3.81 5.38 -6.55
N GLY A 22 -5.02 5.81 -6.18
CA GLY A 22 -5.78 5.20 -5.08
C GLY A 22 -6.00 3.70 -5.32
N HIS A 23 -6.39 3.32 -6.53
CA HIS A 23 -6.55 1.91 -6.93
C HIS A 23 -5.22 1.13 -6.86
N LEU A 24 -4.11 1.73 -7.31
CA LEU A 24 -2.78 1.13 -7.23
C LEU A 24 -2.38 0.83 -5.77
N VAL A 25 -2.68 1.75 -4.84
CA VAL A 25 -2.39 1.57 -3.42
C VAL A 25 -3.26 0.48 -2.81
N MET A 26 -4.57 0.51 -3.07
CA MET A 26 -5.49 -0.48 -2.51
C MET A 26 -5.21 -1.90 -3.04
N ARG A 27 -4.85 -2.04 -4.32
CA ARG A 27 -4.41 -3.33 -4.89
C ARG A 27 -3.14 -3.83 -4.21
N GLY A 28 -2.13 -2.98 -4.03
CA GLY A 28 -0.90 -3.39 -3.33
C GLY A 28 -1.16 -3.83 -1.89
N LEU A 29 -2.07 -3.15 -1.20
CA LEU A 29 -2.50 -3.55 0.15
C LEU A 29 -3.19 -4.92 0.15
N GLN A 30 -4.02 -5.19 -0.85
CA GLN A 30 -4.68 -6.49 -1.01
C GLN A 30 -3.66 -7.60 -1.32
N ASP A 31 -2.72 -7.37 -2.22
CA ASP A 31 -1.65 -8.32 -2.55
C ASP A 31 -0.84 -8.70 -1.29
N MET A 32 -0.50 -7.72 -0.45
CA MET A 32 0.19 -7.96 0.83
C MET A 32 -0.69 -8.74 1.82
N HIS A 33 -1.98 -8.43 1.89
CA HIS A 33 -2.88 -9.09 2.84
C HIS A 33 -3.09 -10.59 2.53
N PHE A 34 -3.15 -10.94 1.25
CA PHE A 34 -3.35 -12.33 0.79
C PHE A 34 -2.03 -13.10 0.58
N ALA A 35 -0.89 -12.57 1.04
CA ALA A 35 0.36 -13.31 1.01
C ALA A 35 0.25 -14.61 1.82
N ARG A 36 0.81 -15.68 1.25
CA ARG A 36 0.70 -17.05 1.82
C ARG A 36 1.37 -17.20 3.18
N ASP A 37 2.50 -16.53 3.35
CA ASP A 37 3.36 -16.58 4.52
C ASP A 37 4.16 -15.28 4.65
N GLU A 38 4.93 -15.16 5.73
CA GLU A 38 5.73 -13.98 6.03
C GLU A 38 6.78 -13.67 4.95
N ALA A 39 7.43 -14.70 4.38
CA ALA A 39 8.43 -14.50 3.34
C ALA A 39 7.80 -13.91 2.06
N HIS A 40 6.66 -14.46 1.64
CA HIS A 40 5.88 -13.91 0.52
C HIS A 40 5.35 -12.51 0.83
N TYR A 41 4.96 -12.24 2.07
CA TYR A 41 4.54 -10.91 2.48
C TYR A 41 5.66 -9.89 2.33
N LEU A 42 6.87 -10.19 2.81
CA LEU A 42 8.03 -9.30 2.70
C LEU A 42 8.42 -9.06 1.24
N GLU A 43 8.46 -10.11 0.43
CA GLU A 43 8.72 -10.00 -1.01
C GLU A 43 7.64 -9.14 -1.71
N THR A 44 6.37 -9.36 -1.39
CA THR A 44 5.25 -8.59 -1.95
C THR A 44 5.32 -7.14 -1.51
N LYS A 45 5.65 -6.87 -0.24
CA LYS A 45 5.82 -5.51 0.30
C LYS A 45 6.91 -4.76 -0.47
N GLU A 46 8.06 -5.39 -0.72
CA GLU A 46 9.14 -4.78 -1.51
C GLU A 46 8.70 -4.44 -2.94
N LYS A 47 8.06 -5.41 -3.63
CA LYS A 47 7.53 -5.22 -5.00
C LYS A 47 6.49 -4.10 -5.05
N VAL A 48 5.59 -4.04 -4.07
CA VAL A 48 4.54 -3.02 -3.97
C VAL A 48 5.14 -1.63 -3.71
N LEU A 49 6.07 -1.51 -2.75
CA LEU A 49 6.75 -0.24 -2.45
C LEU A 49 7.56 0.26 -3.65
N SER A 50 8.22 -0.64 -4.38
CA SER A 50 8.93 -0.30 -5.63
C SER A 50 7.99 0.23 -6.71
N LYS A 51 6.80 -0.39 -6.88
CA LYS A 51 5.76 0.12 -7.81
C LYS A 51 5.24 1.49 -7.39
N TRP A 52 4.97 1.68 -6.10
CA TRP A 52 4.49 2.96 -5.57
C TRP A 52 5.56 4.05 -5.71
N GLY A 53 6.84 3.73 -5.53
CA GLY A 53 7.97 4.66 -5.65
C GLY A 53 8.11 5.29 -7.04
N LYS A 54 7.50 4.71 -8.08
CA LYS A 54 7.45 5.29 -9.43
C LYS A 54 6.47 6.46 -9.56
N LYS A 55 5.66 6.73 -8.52
CA LYS A 55 4.64 7.78 -8.50
C LYS A 55 5.06 8.86 -7.49
N LEU A 56 5.45 10.04 -7.97
CA LEU A 56 5.88 11.17 -7.13
C LEU A 56 4.84 11.55 -6.08
N GLU A 57 3.56 11.51 -6.47
CA GLU A 57 2.40 11.75 -5.60
C GLU A 57 2.30 10.80 -4.39
N LEU A 58 2.95 9.63 -4.43
CA LEU A 58 2.98 8.66 -3.33
C LEU A 58 4.19 8.82 -2.41
N ALA A 59 5.14 9.71 -2.68
CA ALA A 59 6.37 9.82 -1.90
C ALA A 59 6.11 10.02 -0.39
N THR A 60 5.19 10.93 -0.06
CA THR A 60 4.79 11.20 1.34
C THR A 60 4.08 10.00 1.97
N PHE A 61 3.19 9.35 1.22
CA PHE A 61 2.45 8.19 1.68
C PHE A 61 3.37 6.99 1.94
N ILE A 62 4.33 6.71 1.05
CA ILE A 62 5.32 5.64 1.21
C ILE A 62 6.13 5.86 2.50
N LYS A 63 6.57 7.10 2.76
CA LYS A 63 7.33 7.43 3.98
C LYS A 63 6.53 7.20 5.27
N TYR A 64 5.20 7.37 5.21
CA TYR A 64 4.28 7.01 6.28
C TYR A 64 4.11 5.49 6.39
N PHE A 65 3.86 4.81 5.28
CA PHE A 65 3.54 3.39 5.24
C PHE A 65 4.73 2.50 5.62
N SER A 66 5.96 2.88 5.27
CA SER A 66 7.16 2.13 5.64
C SER A 66 7.46 2.13 7.14
N LYS A 67 6.78 2.98 7.93
CA LYS A 67 6.87 3.01 9.41
C LYS A 67 5.81 2.15 10.10
N GLN A 68 4.89 1.54 9.34
CA GLN A 68 3.92 0.55 9.79
C GLN A 68 4.47 -0.86 9.59
#